data_AF-A0A4V0ERL2-F1
#
_entry.id   AF-A0A4V0ERL2-F1
#
_cell.length_a   1.000
_cell.length_b   1.000
_cell.length_c   1.000
_cell.angle_alpha   90.00
_cell.angle_beta   90.00
_cell.angle_gamma   90.00
#
_symmetry.space_group_name_H-M   'P 1'
#
loop_
_entity.id
_entity.type
_entity.pdbx_description
1 polymer ?
#
loop_
_entity_poly.entity_id
_entity_poly.type
_entity_poly.pdbx_seq_one_letter_code
_entity_poly.pdbx_strand_id
1 'polypeptide(L)'
;MTNIVKKWQNTVAIIDLNSPLQQIFESNQIGVHKHDGHYIYNDRNTWIFEEEFIDTPSHNLQQIFDKLCIKDYDNIQCFDSTTNTFNVVTVSDAEDYLKIISLNIIRGVGYEKLKISLELLSEGKYSSKSDRVRHLINIYVLFLLANRTKRQQNRLEFTFEGDLDSFVFETEFGKGNFTDGLLEIYEWIVNEQEYSEAYKVKLQIVRSLILKQKKLDELDLIKNQAESIFNRIVSGKTDHYFELQNNLKDDFIKISTMISESNSRLNTKLFGWLTAFSLIIFDFIKKSDGQSIFGRIVCSTSEKTNVLLLLLIMALLIIMIMFNLDIRNIRKQYQCLKDLYVNQMFISKEEFNKFIKKPLYRNMYNLLLLSLLIILVIRLLIPMKYGCFQYSLI
;
A
#
# COMPACT_ATOMS: atom_id res chain seq x y z
N MET A 1 13.43 -12.52 46.39
CA MET A 1 13.22 -11.08 46.66
C MET A 1 12.48 -10.97 47.98
N THR A 2 12.97 -10.14 48.89
CA THR A 2 12.18 -9.66 50.04
C THR A 2 11.05 -8.79 49.48
N ASN A 3 9.78 -9.18 49.72
CA ASN A 3 8.63 -8.39 49.28
C ASN A 3 8.77 -6.96 49.83
N ILE A 4 8.84 -6.00 48.91
CA ILE A 4 8.93 -4.58 49.23
C ILE A 4 7.56 -4.09 49.71
N VAL A 5 6.49 -4.66 49.15
CA VAL A 5 5.12 -4.38 49.55
C VAL A 5 4.72 -5.29 50.71
N LYS A 6 4.40 -4.65 51.85
CA LYS A 6 3.93 -5.33 53.06
C LYS A 6 2.53 -5.91 52.87
N LYS A 7 1.65 -5.16 52.21
CA LYS A 7 0.24 -5.53 51.98
C LYS A 7 -0.35 -4.79 50.79
N TRP A 8 -1.26 -5.46 50.09
CA TRP A 8 -2.11 -4.84 49.08
C TRP A 8 -3.52 -4.58 49.63
N GLN A 9 -4.07 -3.41 49.31
CA GLN A 9 -5.48 -3.08 49.53
C GLN A 9 -6.11 -2.69 48.19
N ASN A 10 -6.85 -3.61 47.59
CA ASN A 10 -7.24 -3.52 46.18
C ASN A 10 -6.00 -3.34 45.29
N THR A 11 -5.86 -2.21 44.61
CA THR A 11 -4.70 -1.90 43.76
C THR A 11 -3.62 -1.04 44.44
N VAL A 12 -3.83 -0.69 45.72
CA VAL A 12 -2.95 0.17 46.52
C VAL A 12 -1.89 -0.66 47.22
N ALA A 13 -0.62 -0.31 47.01
CA ALA A 13 0.50 -0.92 47.72
C ALA A 13 0.73 -0.21 49.05
N ILE A 14 0.95 -0.98 50.12
CA ILE A 14 1.34 -0.46 51.43
C ILE A 14 2.76 -0.93 51.70
N ILE A 15 3.69 0.02 51.81
CA ILE A 15 5.10 -0.25 52.18
C ILE A 15 5.37 0.15 53.63
N ASP A 16 6.42 -0.42 54.22
CA ASP A 16 6.83 -0.10 55.59
C ASP A 16 7.35 1.35 55.68
N LEU A 17 7.06 2.02 56.80
CA LEU A 17 7.54 3.37 57.12
C LEU A 17 9.06 3.41 57.38
N ASN A 18 9.68 2.26 57.62
CA ASN A 18 11.14 2.19 57.74
C ASN A 18 11.81 1.87 56.40
N SER A 19 11.04 1.79 55.31
CA SER A 19 11.59 1.50 53.99
C SER A 19 12.38 2.70 53.45
N PRO A 20 13.63 2.50 52.97
CA PRO A 20 14.39 3.55 52.28
C PRO A 20 13.65 4.16 51.09
N LEU A 21 12.73 3.41 50.48
CA LEU A 21 11.92 3.86 49.35
C LEU A 21 10.90 4.95 49.71
N GLN A 22 10.55 5.09 50.99
CA GLN A 22 9.60 6.12 51.41
C GLN A 22 10.11 7.52 51.05
N GLN A 23 11.37 7.83 51.36
CA GLN A 23 11.94 9.15 51.08
C GLN A 23 11.94 9.46 49.57
N ILE A 24 12.21 8.45 48.75
CA ILE A 24 12.18 8.57 47.29
C ILE A 24 10.76 8.86 46.81
N PHE A 25 9.76 8.09 47.26
CA PHE A 25 8.39 8.31 46.83
C PHE A 25 7.82 9.63 47.35
N GLU A 26 8.13 10.04 48.58
CA GLU A 26 7.74 11.35 49.13
C GLU A 26 8.33 12.51 48.31
N SER A 27 9.62 12.44 47.96
CA SER A 27 10.27 13.48 47.14
C SER A 27 9.65 13.61 45.74
N ASN A 28 9.09 12.53 45.20
CA ASN A 28 8.37 12.50 43.92
C ASN A 28 6.85 12.71 44.08
N GLN A 29 6.37 13.05 45.29
CA GLN A 29 4.94 13.25 45.60
C GLN A 29 4.07 12.01 45.31
N ILE A 30 4.63 10.82 45.46
CA ILE A 30 3.99 9.53 45.22
C ILE A 30 3.51 8.92 46.54
N GLY A 31 2.20 8.74 46.64
CA GLY A 31 1.57 8.09 47.78
C GLY A 31 1.32 9.01 48.98
N VAL A 32 0.75 8.44 50.04
CA VAL A 32 0.35 9.16 51.25
C VAL A 32 0.72 8.37 52.50
N HIS A 33 1.33 9.04 53.46
CA HIS A 33 1.66 8.46 54.76
C HIS A 33 0.39 8.27 55.62
N LYS A 34 0.19 7.07 56.17
CA LYS A 34 -0.86 6.76 57.15
C LYS A 34 -0.29 5.98 58.33
N HIS A 35 -1.10 5.78 59.38
CA HIS A 35 -0.67 5.18 60.64
C HIS A 35 -0.06 3.77 60.50
N ASP A 36 -0.44 3.00 59.48
CA ASP A 36 -0.03 1.60 59.29
C ASP A 36 0.96 1.37 58.13
N GLY A 37 1.35 2.42 57.40
CA GLY A 37 2.30 2.35 56.29
C GLY A 37 2.22 3.54 55.34
N HIS A 38 3.09 3.54 54.32
CA HIS A 38 3.02 4.49 53.20
C HIS A 38 2.21 3.90 52.05
N TYR A 39 1.16 4.60 51.64
CA TYR A 39 0.16 4.11 50.69
C TYR A 39 0.46 4.63 49.30
N ILE A 40 0.82 3.73 48.37
CA ILE A 40 1.09 4.05 46.98
C ILE A 40 -0.13 3.68 46.14
N TYR A 41 -0.83 4.70 45.66
CA TYR A 41 -2.03 4.53 44.84
C TYR A 41 -1.65 4.17 43.40
N ASN A 42 -2.54 3.44 42.72
CA ASN A 42 -2.37 3.13 41.31
C ASN A 42 -2.64 4.38 40.47
N ASP A 43 -1.59 5.14 40.19
CA ASP A 43 -1.65 6.32 39.33
C ASP A 43 -1.52 5.94 37.84
N ARG A 44 -2.03 6.79 36.95
CA ARG A 44 -2.05 6.55 35.51
C ARG A 44 -0.68 6.70 34.85
N ASN A 45 0.17 7.59 35.37
CA ASN A 45 1.40 8.02 34.70
C ASN A 45 2.65 7.39 35.33
N THR A 46 2.49 6.46 36.27
CA THR A 46 3.59 5.80 36.96
C THR A 46 3.45 4.28 36.89
N TRP A 47 4.56 3.57 36.70
CA TRP A 47 4.68 2.12 36.74
C TRP A 47 5.52 1.75 37.97
N ILE A 48 4.85 1.28 39.03
CA ILE A 48 5.44 0.91 40.32
C ILE A 48 4.83 -0.39 40.85
N PHE A 49 5.68 -1.40 41.06
CA PHE A 49 5.35 -2.71 41.66
C PHE A 49 4.28 -3.52 40.90
N GLU A 50 4.08 -3.30 39.60
CA GLU A 50 3.10 -4.05 38.81
C GLU A 50 3.41 -5.54 38.78
N GLU A 51 4.68 -5.93 38.65
CA GLU A 51 5.09 -7.34 38.69
C GLU A 51 4.78 -7.99 40.05
N GLU A 52 5.12 -7.33 41.15
CA GLU A 52 4.81 -7.80 42.51
C GLU A 52 3.29 -7.90 42.74
N PHE A 53 2.50 -7.00 42.15
CA PHE A 53 1.05 -7.07 42.16
C PHE A 53 0.53 -8.31 41.41
N ILE A 54 1.03 -8.58 40.21
CA ILE A 54 0.65 -9.73 39.39
C ILE A 54 1.00 -11.04 40.10
N ASP A 55 2.17 -11.07 40.75
CA ASP A 55 2.71 -12.23 41.47
C ASP A 55 1.96 -12.59 42.74
N THR A 56 1.28 -11.63 43.34
CA THR A 56 0.51 -11.86 44.55
C THR A 56 -0.62 -12.88 44.28
N PRO A 57 -0.61 -14.08 44.90
CA PRO A 57 -1.53 -15.17 44.53
C PRO A 57 -3.02 -14.87 44.74
N SER A 58 -3.34 -13.97 45.67
CA SER A 58 -4.72 -13.56 45.97
C SER A 58 -5.34 -12.68 44.88
N HIS A 59 -4.54 -12.09 43.99
CA HIS A 59 -5.05 -11.26 42.91
C HIS A 59 -5.52 -12.11 41.74
N ASN A 60 -6.76 -11.88 41.31
CA ASN A 60 -7.35 -12.52 40.15
C ASN A 60 -7.11 -11.71 38.87
N LEU A 61 -7.38 -12.33 37.72
CA LEU A 61 -7.11 -11.73 36.42
C LEU A 61 -7.91 -10.43 36.18
N GLN A 62 -9.13 -10.33 36.73
CA GLN A 62 -9.94 -9.12 36.60
C GLN A 62 -9.29 -7.94 37.34
N GLN A 63 -8.78 -8.14 38.55
CA GLN A 63 -8.08 -7.11 39.32
C GLN A 63 -6.81 -6.64 38.62
N ILE A 64 -6.10 -7.55 37.95
CA ILE A 64 -4.91 -7.23 37.16
C ILE A 64 -5.29 -6.37 35.96
N PHE A 65 -6.30 -6.75 35.18
CA PHE A 65 -6.79 -5.92 34.07
C PHE A 65 -7.25 -4.55 34.55
N ASP A 66 -8.00 -4.47 35.64
CA ASP A 66 -8.48 -3.21 36.20
C ASP A 66 -7.33 -2.30 36.70
N LYS A 67 -6.22 -2.88 37.17
CA LYS A 67 -5.02 -2.12 37.57
C LYS A 67 -4.25 -1.61 36.36
N LEU A 68 -4.08 -2.43 35.34
CA LEU A 68 -3.22 -2.13 34.18
C LEU A 68 -3.91 -1.24 33.15
N CYS A 69 -5.24 -1.36 32.96
CA CYS A 69 -5.93 -0.63 31.91
C CYS A 69 -6.01 0.88 32.11
N ILE A 70 -5.78 1.38 33.34
CA ILE A 70 -5.83 2.81 33.63
C ILE A 70 -4.55 3.56 33.25
N LYS A 71 -3.48 2.82 32.92
CA LYS A 71 -2.15 3.38 32.66
C LYS A 71 -2.13 4.16 31.34
N ASP A 72 -1.49 5.32 31.36
CA ASP A 72 -1.19 6.10 30.17
C ASP A 72 0.19 5.70 29.64
N TYR A 73 0.24 4.68 28.79
CA TYR A 73 1.48 4.12 28.28
C TYR A 73 2.29 5.08 27.39
N ASP A 74 1.67 6.15 26.90
CA ASP A 74 2.37 7.16 26.08
C ASP A 74 3.23 8.11 26.92
N ASN A 75 2.90 8.28 28.21
CA ASN A 75 3.55 9.24 29.11
C ASN A 75 3.83 8.62 30.49
N ILE A 76 4.29 7.37 30.52
CA ILE A 76 4.52 6.64 31.77
C ILE A 76 5.96 6.76 32.28
N GLN A 77 6.10 6.88 33.60
CA GLN A 77 7.37 6.84 34.31
C GLN A 77 7.52 5.52 35.05
N CYS A 78 8.55 4.74 34.74
CA CYS A 78 8.84 3.47 35.38
C CYS A 78 9.81 3.65 36.55
N PHE A 79 9.47 3.09 37.71
CA PHE A 79 10.36 3.06 38.86
C PHE A 79 11.33 1.88 38.77
N ASP A 80 12.62 2.16 38.67
CA ASP A 80 13.66 1.14 38.73
C ASP A 80 14.13 0.95 40.17
N SER A 81 13.82 -0.22 40.74
CA SER A 81 14.22 -0.58 42.12
C SER A 81 15.73 -0.74 42.33
N THR A 82 16.50 -0.89 41.25
CA THR A 82 17.97 -1.07 41.30
C THR A 82 18.68 0.27 41.44
N THR A 83 18.26 1.24 40.62
CA THR A 83 18.83 2.60 40.60
C THR A 83 18.08 3.57 41.52
N ASN A 84 16.87 3.19 41.98
CA ASN A 84 15.96 4.01 42.75
C ASN A 84 15.54 5.30 42.03
N THR A 85 15.44 5.27 40.71
CA THR A 85 15.06 6.42 39.88
C THR A 85 13.81 6.15 39.06
N PHE A 86 13.14 7.24 38.66
CA PHE A 86 12.04 7.21 37.71
C PHE A 86 12.59 7.47 36.31
N ASN A 87 12.37 6.53 35.41
CA ASN A 87 12.78 6.61 34.02
C ASN A 87 11.55 6.82 33.15
N VAL A 88 11.62 7.77 32.22
CA VAL A 88 10.53 7.99 31.25
C VAL A 88 10.60 6.91 30.19
N VAL A 89 9.48 6.22 29.95
CA VAL A 89 9.38 5.22 28.89
C VAL A 89 9.09 5.95 27.57
N THR A 90 9.91 5.69 26.55
CA THR A 90 9.81 6.39 25.25
C THR A 90 9.14 5.56 24.16
N VAL A 91 8.96 4.27 24.36
CA VAL A 91 8.40 3.35 23.37
C VAL A 91 7.22 2.62 23.99
N SER A 92 6.09 2.61 23.29
CA SER A 92 4.91 1.85 23.69
C SER A 92 4.24 1.22 22.48
N ASP A 93 3.92 -0.05 22.62
CA ASP A 93 3.16 -0.89 21.69
C ASP A 93 1.66 -0.99 22.06
N ALA A 94 1.19 -0.21 23.05
CA ALA A 94 -0.14 -0.40 23.61
C ALA A 94 -1.30 -0.09 22.63
N GLU A 95 -1.15 0.96 21.81
CA GLU A 95 -2.16 1.32 20.80
C GLU A 95 -2.17 0.32 19.64
N ASP A 96 -0.99 -0.14 19.19
CA ASP A 96 -0.89 -1.19 18.17
C ASP A 96 -1.47 -2.50 18.67
N TYR A 97 -1.17 -2.89 19.90
CA TYR A 97 -1.77 -4.04 20.56
C TYR A 97 -3.29 -3.94 20.57
N LEU A 98 -3.84 -2.82 21.04
CA LEU A 98 -5.28 -2.58 21.11
C LEU A 98 -5.94 -2.62 19.73
N LYS A 99 -5.30 -1.99 18.73
CA LYS A 99 -5.72 -2.02 17.32
C LYS A 99 -5.83 -3.47 16.82
N ILE A 100 -4.85 -4.32 17.13
CA ILE A 100 -4.83 -5.71 16.63
C ILE A 100 -5.87 -6.57 17.35
N ILE A 101 -5.96 -6.52 18.68
CA ILE A 101 -6.93 -7.36 19.41
C ILE A 101 -8.38 -6.98 19.09
N SER A 102 -8.64 -5.73 18.68
CA SER A 102 -9.98 -5.28 18.26
C SER A 102 -10.52 -6.03 17.03
N LEU A 103 -9.65 -6.71 16.28
CA LEU A 103 -10.02 -7.57 15.14
C LEU A 103 -10.54 -8.95 15.58
N ASN A 104 -10.37 -9.31 16.85
CA ASN A 104 -10.71 -10.63 17.40
C ASN A 104 -12.03 -10.57 18.17
N ILE A 105 -12.70 -11.70 18.35
CA ILE A 105 -13.94 -11.77 19.13
C ILE A 105 -13.61 -12.14 20.58
N ILE A 106 -13.59 -11.17 21.48
CA ILE A 106 -13.27 -11.39 22.90
C ILE A 106 -14.54 -11.27 23.74
N ARG A 107 -14.86 -12.31 24.53
CA ARG A 107 -16.02 -12.35 25.42
C ARG A 107 -15.60 -12.50 26.88
N GLY A 108 -16.26 -11.76 27.77
CA GLY A 108 -16.04 -11.81 29.21
C GLY A 108 -15.04 -10.77 29.75
N VAL A 109 -14.54 -9.88 28.90
CA VAL A 109 -13.74 -8.69 29.24
C VAL A 109 -13.88 -7.67 28.11
N GLY A 110 -13.93 -6.37 28.43
CA GLY A 110 -13.96 -5.30 27.43
C GLY A 110 -12.56 -5.02 26.86
N TYR A 111 -12.48 -4.60 25.58
CA TYR A 111 -11.21 -4.32 24.92
C TYR A 111 -10.40 -3.23 25.64
N GLU A 112 -11.09 -2.22 26.17
CA GLU A 112 -10.48 -1.13 26.94
C GLU A 112 -9.74 -1.63 28.18
N LYS A 113 -10.20 -2.74 28.78
CA LYS A 113 -9.56 -3.36 29.95
C LYS A 113 -8.31 -4.17 29.59
N LEU A 114 -8.11 -4.46 28.31
CA LEU A 114 -6.96 -5.20 27.81
C LEU A 114 -5.87 -4.29 27.25
N LYS A 115 -6.05 -2.95 27.27
CA LYS A 115 -4.99 -2.02 26.86
C LYS A 115 -3.77 -2.19 27.78
N ILE A 116 -2.66 -2.61 27.19
CA ILE A 116 -1.38 -2.88 27.86
C ILE A 116 -0.25 -2.62 26.88
N SER A 117 0.89 -2.13 27.36
CA SER A 117 2.15 -2.22 26.62
C SER A 117 2.85 -3.52 27.01
N LEU A 118 2.96 -4.46 26.06
CA LEU A 118 3.65 -5.72 26.31
C LEU A 118 5.16 -5.52 26.31
N GLU A 119 5.69 -4.58 25.52
CA GLU A 119 7.09 -4.17 25.59
C GLU A 119 7.47 -3.69 27.01
N LEU A 120 6.65 -2.85 27.63
CA LEU A 120 6.87 -2.41 29.02
C LEU A 120 6.73 -3.57 30.03
N LEU A 121 5.68 -4.39 29.91
CA LEU A 121 5.47 -5.50 30.84
C LEU A 121 6.59 -6.57 30.74
N SER A 122 7.13 -6.76 29.54
CA SER A 122 8.20 -7.70 29.24
C SER A 122 9.60 -7.12 29.44
N GLU A 123 9.72 -5.83 29.77
CA GLU A 123 11.00 -5.12 29.97
C GLU A 123 11.96 -5.92 30.88
N GLY A 124 13.20 -6.07 30.46
CA GLY A 124 14.16 -7.01 31.04
C GLY A 124 14.18 -8.35 30.29
N LYS A 125 14.75 -9.40 30.90
CA LYS A 125 14.74 -10.74 30.29
C LYS A 125 13.42 -11.43 30.63
N TYR A 126 12.64 -11.85 29.63
CA TYR A 126 11.41 -12.63 29.86
C TYR A 126 11.64 -13.83 30.82
N SER A 127 12.77 -14.52 30.66
CA SER A 127 13.17 -15.64 31.53
C SER A 127 13.50 -15.27 32.98
N SER A 128 13.69 -13.98 33.29
CA SER A 128 13.91 -13.49 34.65
C SER A 128 12.61 -13.16 35.40
N LYS A 129 11.48 -13.11 34.69
CA LYS A 129 10.16 -12.85 35.25
C LYS A 129 9.63 -14.09 35.97
N SER A 130 8.76 -13.88 36.94
CA SER A 130 8.05 -14.96 37.63
C SER A 130 7.11 -15.74 36.69
N ASP A 131 6.70 -16.94 37.10
CA ASP A 131 5.76 -17.76 36.34
C ASP A 131 4.40 -17.09 36.15
N ARG A 132 3.92 -16.32 37.15
CA ARG A 132 2.63 -15.61 37.06
C ARG A 132 2.69 -14.44 36.09
N VAL A 133 3.78 -13.67 36.08
CA VAL A 133 3.99 -12.58 35.12
C VAL A 133 4.15 -13.15 33.70
N ARG A 134 4.96 -14.18 33.52
CA ARG A 134 5.11 -14.87 32.22
C ARG A 134 3.78 -15.41 31.69
N HIS A 135 2.98 -16.02 32.56
CA HIS A 135 1.64 -16.49 32.18
C HIS A 135 0.72 -15.33 31.79
N LEU A 136 0.77 -14.19 32.47
CA LEU A 136 -0.01 -13.01 32.07
C LEU A 136 0.40 -12.49 30.69
N ILE A 137 1.71 -12.38 30.43
CA ILE A 137 2.25 -11.98 29.12
C ILE A 137 1.71 -12.92 28.04
N ASN A 138 1.79 -14.23 28.26
CA ASN A 138 1.28 -15.23 27.33
C ASN A 138 -0.23 -15.12 27.10
N ILE A 139 -1.02 -14.82 28.13
CA ILE A 139 -2.46 -14.56 27.99
C ILE A 139 -2.71 -13.36 27.07
N TYR A 140 -1.97 -12.26 27.23
CA TYR A 140 -2.08 -11.11 26.35
C TYR A 140 -1.66 -11.43 24.91
N VAL A 141 -0.58 -12.19 24.70
CA VAL A 141 -0.22 -12.65 23.36
C VAL A 141 -1.31 -13.53 22.76
N LEU A 142 -1.90 -14.44 23.54
CA LEU A 142 -2.99 -15.30 23.07
C LEU A 142 -4.27 -14.54 22.73
N PHE A 143 -4.59 -13.44 23.44
CA PHE A 143 -5.68 -12.53 23.04
C PHE A 143 -5.45 -11.93 21.65
N LEU A 144 -4.20 -11.66 21.29
CA LEU A 144 -3.82 -11.16 19.97
C LEU A 144 -3.87 -12.27 18.91
N LEU A 145 -3.34 -13.45 19.23
CA LEU A 145 -3.22 -14.56 18.29
C LEU A 145 -4.54 -15.27 18.01
N ALA A 146 -5.42 -15.47 18.98
CA ALA A 146 -6.65 -16.24 18.79
C ALA A 146 -7.69 -15.48 17.95
N ASN A 147 -8.52 -16.21 17.20
CA ASN A 147 -9.67 -15.61 16.50
C ASN A 147 -10.78 -15.23 17.48
N ARG A 148 -11.02 -16.10 18.46
CA ARG A 148 -12.03 -15.90 19.51
C ARG A 148 -11.47 -16.23 20.87
N THR A 149 -11.92 -15.51 21.89
CA THR A 149 -11.61 -15.80 23.28
C THR A 149 -12.88 -15.78 24.11
N LYS A 150 -13.05 -16.78 24.96
CA LYS A 150 -14.09 -16.81 25.99
C LYS A 150 -13.42 -16.84 27.36
N ARG A 151 -13.71 -15.83 28.17
CA ARG A 151 -13.18 -15.71 29.53
C ARG A 151 -14.29 -15.87 30.56
N GLN A 152 -14.02 -16.66 31.59
CA GLN A 152 -14.84 -16.76 32.80
C GLN A 152 -13.92 -16.70 34.03
N GLN A 153 -13.92 -15.56 34.74
CA GLN A 153 -13.01 -15.31 35.85
C GLN A 153 -11.54 -15.48 35.42
N ASN A 154 -10.83 -16.47 35.96
CA ASN A 154 -9.42 -16.77 35.64
C ASN A 154 -9.27 -17.79 34.50
N ARG A 155 -10.35 -18.41 34.03
CA ARG A 155 -10.31 -19.40 32.94
C ARG A 155 -10.49 -18.72 31.60
N LEU A 156 -9.67 -19.12 30.63
CA LEU A 156 -9.67 -18.63 29.26
C LEU A 156 -9.69 -19.80 28.29
N GLU A 157 -10.56 -19.70 27.29
CA GLU A 157 -10.62 -20.57 26.12
C GLU A 157 -10.25 -19.73 24.89
N PHE A 158 -9.16 -20.10 24.23
CA PHE A 158 -8.66 -19.45 23.02
C PHE A 158 -8.94 -20.33 21.80
N THR A 159 -9.70 -19.82 20.84
CA THR A 159 -10.08 -20.56 19.63
C THR A 159 -9.36 -20.00 18.41
N PHE A 160 -8.66 -20.88 17.71
CA PHE A 160 -8.08 -20.65 16.39
C PHE A 160 -9.01 -21.28 15.35
N GLU A 161 -9.46 -20.49 14.37
CA GLU A 161 -10.45 -20.90 13.38
C GLU A 161 -9.85 -20.89 11.98
N GLY A 162 -10.12 -21.96 11.22
CA GLY A 162 -9.95 -22.00 9.77
C GLY A 162 -11.26 -22.36 9.08
N ASP A 163 -11.23 -22.50 7.75
CA ASP A 163 -12.46 -22.67 6.97
C ASP A 163 -13.24 -23.95 7.30
N LEU A 164 -12.54 -25.02 7.71
CA LEU A 164 -13.12 -26.36 7.96
C LEU A 164 -12.74 -26.96 9.32
N ASP A 165 -11.90 -26.29 10.10
CA ASP A 165 -11.32 -26.84 11.32
C ASP A 165 -11.14 -25.76 12.38
N SER A 166 -11.06 -26.18 13.65
CA SER A 166 -10.83 -25.29 14.78
C SER A 166 -9.96 -25.97 15.83
N PHE A 167 -9.09 -25.20 16.46
CA PHE A 167 -8.29 -25.63 17.60
C PHE A 167 -8.62 -24.76 18.81
N VAL A 168 -8.85 -25.40 19.95
CA VAL A 168 -9.15 -24.71 21.22
C VAL A 168 -8.02 -24.98 22.21
N PHE A 169 -7.48 -23.90 22.77
CA PHE A 169 -6.50 -23.95 23.84
C PHE A 169 -7.11 -23.37 25.12
N GLU A 170 -7.04 -24.13 26.21
CA GLU A 170 -7.58 -23.74 27.51
C GLU A 170 -6.46 -23.47 28.51
N THR A 171 -6.60 -22.39 29.26
CA THR A 171 -5.70 -22.10 30.38
C THR A 171 -6.44 -21.43 31.54
N GLU A 172 -5.90 -21.57 32.73
CA GLU A 172 -6.38 -20.90 33.93
C GLU A 172 -5.24 -20.11 34.57
N PHE A 173 -5.41 -18.78 34.64
CA PHE A 173 -4.41 -17.88 35.16
C PHE A 173 -3.96 -18.31 36.57
N GLY A 174 -2.64 -18.40 36.77
CA GLY A 174 -2.02 -18.84 38.02
C GLY A 174 -1.81 -20.35 38.18
N LYS A 175 -2.26 -21.20 37.24
CA LYS A 175 -2.07 -22.67 37.32
C LYS A 175 -0.86 -23.23 36.53
N GLY A 176 0.09 -22.38 36.14
CA GLY A 176 1.38 -22.83 35.58
C GLY A 176 1.38 -23.35 34.13
N ASN A 177 0.26 -23.24 33.40
CA ASN A 177 0.23 -23.56 31.97
C ASN A 177 0.70 -22.34 31.15
N PHE A 178 2.00 -22.20 30.91
CA PHE A 178 2.56 -21.16 30.06
C PHE A 178 3.45 -21.77 28.97
N THR A 179 3.48 -21.13 27.80
CA THR A 179 4.26 -21.57 26.65
C THR A 179 5.35 -20.54 26.36
N ASP A 180 6.61 -20.92 26.54
CA ASP A 180 7.75 -20.08 26.15
C ASP A 180 7.82 -20.00 24.61
N GLY A 181 8.19 -18.84 24.06
CA GLY A 181 8.22 -18.59 22.61
C GLY A 181 7.07 -17.72 22.06
N LEU A 182 6.02 -17.47 22.87
CA LEU A 182 4.87 -16.65 22.43
C LEU A 182 5.25 -15.18 22.26
N LEU A 183 6.07 -14.64 23.16
CA LEU A 183 6.49 -13.25 23.12
C LEU A 183 7.31 -12.95 21.85
N GLU A 184 8.17 -13.88 21.44
CA GLU A 184 9.01 -13.77 20.26
C GLU A 184 8.18 -13.77 18.96
N ILE A 185 7.03 -14.44 18.96
CA ILE A 185 6.04 -14.37 17.86
C ILE A 185 5.32 -13.02 17.89
N TYR A 186 4.98 -12.52 19.08
CA TYR A 186 4.35 -11.21 19.24
C TYR A 186 5.24 -10.08 18.71
N GLU A 187 6.50 -10.04 19.13
CA GLU A 187 7.49 -9.04 18.69
C GLU A 187 7.62 -9.03 17.16
N TRP A 188 7.66 -10.22 16.53
CA TRP A 188 7.74 -10.32 15.07
C TRP A 188 6.48 -9.80 14.35
N ILE A 189 5.29 -9.96 14.94
CA ILE A 189 4.04 -9.49 14.36
C ILE A 189 3.89 -7.97 14.51
N VAL A 190 4.22 -7.44 15.70
CA VAL A 190 3.89 -6.05 16.09
C VAL A 190 5.04 -5.09 15.82
N ASN A 191 6.27 -5.45 16.19
CA ASN A 191 7.41 -4.54 16.20
C ASN A 191 8.17 -4.54 14.86
N GLU A 192 8.22 -5.70 14.19
CA GLU A 192 8.89 -5.82 12.89
C GLU A 192 7.91 -5.55 11.74
N GLN A 193 7.54 -4.30 11.46
CA GLN A 193 6.62 -3.99 10.36
C GLN A 193 7.34 -3.53 9.09
N GLU A 194 7.22 -4.31 8.01
CA GLU A 194 7.73 -3.95 6.70
C GLU A 194 6.82 -2.94 5.96
N TYR A 195 5.51 -2.94 6.30
CA TYR A 195 4.50 -1.98 5.82
C TYR A 195 3.30 -1.94 6.78
N SER A 196 2.46 -0.90 6.71
CA SER A 196 1.46 -0.56 7.73
C SER A 196 0.43 -1.65 8.09
N GLU A 197 0.26 -2.67 7.24
CA GLU A 197 -0.72 -3.74 7.43
C GLU A 197 -0.08 -5.13 7.36
N ALA A 198 1.26 -5.21 7.47
CA ALA A 198 2.02 -6.47 7.47
C ALA A 198 1.56 -7.42 8.58
N TYR A 199 1.24 -6.86 9.76
CA TYR A 199 0.76 -7.59 10.93
C TYR A 199 -0.46 -8.48 10.62
N LYS A 200 -1.36 -8.07 9.70
CA LYS A 200 -2.53 -8.87 9.31
C LYS A 200 -2.13 -10.17 8.63
N VAL A 201 -1.17 -10.09 7.71
CA VAL A 201 -0.66 -11.25 6.97
C VAL A 201 0.13 -12.15 7.92
N LYS A 202 1.01 -11.57 8.75
CA LYS A 202 1.78 -12.31 9.76
C LYS A 202 0.86 -13.08 10.72
N LEU A 203 -0.18 -12.40 11.23
CA LEU A 203 -1.19 -12.99 12.11
C LEU A 203 -1.95 -14.15 11.45
N GLN A 204 -2.36 -14.00 10.19
CA GLN A 204 -3.03 -15.08 9.45
C GLN A 204 -2.13 -16.31 9.26
N ILE A 205 -0.85 -16.11 8.96
CA ILE A 205 0.12 -17.20 8.81
C ILE A 205 0.28 -17.95 10.14
N VAL A 206 0.53 -17.23 11.23
CA VAL A 206 0.72 -17.82 12.56
C VAL A 206 -0.51 -18.60 13.00
N ARG A 207 -1.72 -18.03 12.85
CA ARG A 207 -2.99 -18.73 13.14
C ARG A 207 -3.11 -20.03 12.36
N SER A 208 -2.79 -19.99 11.07
CA SER A 208 -2.87 -21.17 10.20
C SER A 208 -1.89 -22.26 10.61
N LEU A 209 -0.68 -21.88 11.03
CA LEU A 209 0.33 -22.83 11.52
C LEU A 209 -0.09 -23.45 12.86
N ILE A 210 -0.57 -22.65 13.81
CA ILE A 210 -1.09 -23.15 15.09
C ILE A 210 -2.26 -24.11 14.85
N LEU A 211 -3.20 -23.73 13.97
CA LEU A 211 -4.35 -24.57 13.61
C LEU A 211 -3.93 -25.90 12.97
N LYS A 212 -2.92 -25.87 12.09
CA LYS A 212 -2.39 -27.07 11.44
C LYS A 212 -1.73 -28.02 12.44
N GLN A 213 -1.00 -27.48 13.42
CA GLN A 213 -0.33 -28.28 14.43
C GLN A 213 -1.30 -28.79 15.51
N LYS A 214 -2.37 -28.04 15.81
CA LYS A 214 -3.35 -28.32 16.89
C LYS A 214 -2.70 -28.44 18.27
N LYS A 215 -1.59 -27.73 18.46
CA LYS A 215 -0.82 -27.67 19.70
C LYS A 215 -0.07 -26.34 19.75
N LEU A 216 0.18 -25.87 20.97
CA LEU A 216 1.01 -24.69 21.26
C LEU A 216 2.29 -25.15 21.96
N ASP A 217 3.08 -25.93 21.24
CA ASP A 217 4.45 -26.32 21.58
C ASP A 217 5.36 -26.02 20.37
N GLU A 218 6.68 -26.15 20.54
CA GLU A 218 7.66 -25.91 19.46
C GLU A 218 7.50 -24.53 18.77
N LEU A 219 7.24 -23.48 19.54
CA LEU A 219 6.92 -22.15 19.01
C LEU A 219 8.03 -21.54 18.15
N ASP A 220 9.29 -21.89 18.40
CA ASP A 220 10.43 -21.52 17.54
C ASP A 220 10.26 -22.05 16.12
N LEU A 221 9.74 -23.27 15.96
CA LEU A 221 9.47 -23.84 14.64
C LEU A 221 8.33 -23.09 13.95
N ILE A 222 7.27 -22.75 14.68
CA ILE A 222 6.15 -21.95 14.17
C ILE A 222 6.67 -20.58 13.69
N LYS A 223 7.47 -19.89 14.50
CA LYS A 223 8.05 -18.59 14.16
C LYS A 223 8.89 -18.66 12.89
N ASN A 224 9.87 -19.57 12.84
CA ASN A 224 10.75 -19.74 11.68
C ASN A 224 9.96 -20.09 10.39
N GLN A 225 8.94 -20.95 10.50
CA GLN A 225 8.07 -21.26 9.37
C GLN A 225 7.23 -20.05 8.93
N ALA A 226 6.70 -19.29 9.90
CA ALA A 226 5.91 -18.11 9.62
C ALA A 226 6.72 -17.03 8.89
N GLU A 227 7.93 -16.76 9.36
CA GLU A 227 8.90 -15.84 8.73
C GLU A 227 9.22 -16.28 7.30
N SER A 228 9.52 -17.57 7.08
CA SER A 228 9.81 -18.11 5.76
C SER A 228 8.63 -17.96 4.79
N ILE A 229 7.41 -18.27 5.24
CA ILE A 229 6.18 -18.11 4.44
C ILE A 229 5.95 -16.64 4.12
N PHE A 230 6.09 -15.76 5.11
CA PHE A 230 5.91 -14.32 4.94
C PHE A 230 6.92 -13.75 3.92
N ASN A 231 8.20 -14.08 4.06
CA ASN A 231 9.26 -13.66 3.13
C ASN A 231 8.98 -14.13 1.70
N ARG A 232 8.46 -15.35 1.52
CA ARG A 232 8.05 -15.85 0.20
C ARG A 232 6.87 -15.09 -0.38
N ILE A 233 5.88 -14.70 0.44
CA ILE A 233 4.74 -13.89 0.00
C ILE A 233 5.21 -12.49 -0.41
N VAL A 234 6.09 -11.87 0.37
CA VAL A 234 6.67 -10.56 0.05
C VAL A 234 7.51 -10.63 -1.23
N SER A 235 8.36 -11.64 -1.39
CA SER A 235 9.14 -11.88 -2.60
C SER A 235 8.24 -12.10 -3.81
N GLY A 236 7.23 -12.98 -3.70
CA GLY A 236 6.32 -13.27 -4.81
C GLY A 236 5.50 -12.06 -5.25
N LYS A 237 5.05 -11.21 -4.31
CA LYS A 237 4.40 -9.93 -4.63
C LYS A 237 5.36 -8.96 -5.35
N THR A 238 6.62 -8.96 -4.93
CA THR A 238 7.68 -8.11 -5.53
C THR A 238 8.03 -8.57 -6.95
N ASP A 239 8.16 -9.88 -7.17
CA ASP A 239 8.42 -10.46 -8.49
C ASP A 239 7.25 -10.17 -9.45
N HIS A 240 6.01 -10.34 -9.00
CA HIS A 240 4.82 -10.02 -9.78
C HIS A 240 4.76 -8.52 -10.13
N TYR A 241 5.14 -7.64 -9.21
CA TYR A 241 5.24 -6.20 -9.47
C TYR A 241 6.31 -5.88 -10.53
N PHE A 242 7.49 -6.49 -10.45
CA PHE A 242 8.54 -6.29 -11.46
C PHE A 242 8.17 -6.86 -12.83
N GLU A 243 7.50 -8.01 -12.88
CA GLU A 243 6.95 -8.57 -14.11
C GLU A 243 5.93 -7.62 -14.74
N LEU A 244 5.02 -7.08 -13.93
CA LEU A 244 4.02 -6.10 -14.36
C LEU A 244 4.68 -4.81 -14.89
N GLN A 245 5.72 -4.33 -14.23
CA GLN A 245 6.49 -3.16 -14.67
C GLN A 245 7.23 -3.42 -15.99
N ASN A 246 7.80 -4.62 -16.18
CA ASN A 246 8.45 -5.00 -17.43
C ASN A 246 7.45 -5.10 -18.58
N ASN A 247 6.29 -5.71 -18.35
CA ASN A 247 5.20 -5.79 -19.32
C ASN A 247 4.71 -4.38 -19.74
N LEU A 248 4.55 -3.46 -18.78
CA LEU A 248 4.22 -2.06 -19.05
C LEU A 248 5.27 -1.35 -19.92
N LYS A 249 6.55 -1.61 -19.68
CA LYS A 249 7.67 -1.06 -20.47
C LYS A 249 7.64 -1.59 -21.90
N ASP A 250 7.39 -2.88 -22.09
CA ASP A 250 7.31 -3.50 -23.42
C ASP A 250 6.10 -2.98 -24.21
N ASP A 251 4.95 -2.83 -23.55
CA ASP A 251 3.76 -2.23 -24.15
C ASP A 251 3.97 -0.75 -24.51
N PHE A 252 4.72 0.00 -23.70
CA PHE A 252 5.14 1.36 -24.05
C PHE A 252 5.98 1.38 -25.32
N ILE A 253 7.00 0.52 -25.41
CA ILE A 253 7.87 0.41 -26.60
C ILE A 253 7.03 0.05 -27.82
N LYS A 254 6.06 -0.86 -27.69
CA LYS A 254 5.15 -1.26 -28.75
C LYS A 254 4.28 -0.10 -29.25
N ILE A 255 3.64 0.65 -28.34
CA ILE A 255 2.85 1.84 -28.71
C ILE A 255 3.73 2.90 -29.38
N SER A 256 4.92 3.16 -28.84
CA SER A 256 5.87 4.12 -29.40
C SER A 256 6.31 3.74 -30.81
N THR A 257 6.62 2.45 -31.02
CA THR A 257 6.97 1.89 -32.33
C THR A 257 5.83 2.04 -33.33
N MET A 258 4.58 1.71 -32.93
CA MET A 258 3.41 1.88 -33.81
C MET A 258 3.18 3.34 -34.22
N ILE A 259 3.37 4.30 -33.31
CA ILE A 259 3.29 5.74 -33.62
C ILE A 259 4.37 6.13 -34.61
N SER A 260 5.62 5.71 -34.36
CA SER A 260 6.76 5.98 -35.23
C SER A 260 6.56 5.39 -36.63
N GLU A 261 6.12 4.15 -36.73
CA GLU A 261 5.80 3.48 -37.99
C GLU A 261 4.66 4.18 -38.73
N SER A 262 3.58 4.57 -38.05
CA SER A 262 2.47 5.29 -38.67
C SER A 262 2.93 6.62 -39.26
N ASN A 263 3.77 7.37 -38.52
CA ASN A 263 4.37 8.62 -39.01
C ASN A 263 5.32 8.38 -40.19
N SER A 264 6.15 7.35 -40.12
CA SER A 264 7.05 6.96 -41.21
C SER A 264 6.27 6.62 -42.48
N ARG A 265 5.23 5.78 -42.37
CA ARG A 265 4.34 5.44 -43.49
C ARG A 265 3.65 6.67 -44.08
N LEU A 266 3.21 7.62 -43.24
CA LEU A 266 2.66 8.89 -43.70
C LEU A 266 3.70 9.68 -44.49
N ASN A 267 4.91 9.84 -43.96
CA ASN A 267 6.00 10.56 -44.63
C ASN A 267 6.36 9.91 -45.97
N THR A 268 6.50 8.58 -46.04
CA THR A 268 6.77 7.87 -47.30
C THR A 268 5.68 8.10 -48.34
N LYS A 269 4.40 8.04 -47.93
CA LYS A 269 3.26 8.31 -48.83
C LYS A 269 3.25 9.77 -49.29
N LEU A 270 3.56 10.71 -48.40
CA LEU A 270 3.68 12.14 -48.73
C LEU A 270 4.84 12.42 -49.68
N PHE A 271 6.00 11.80 -49.49
CA PHE A 271 7.12 11.92 -50.42
C PHE A 271 6.76 11.37 -51.80
N GLY A 272 6.15 10.18 -51.88
CA GLY A 272 5.67 9.63 -53.15
C GLY A 272 4.67 10.56 -53.84
N TRP A 273 3.76 11.16 -53.07
CA TRP A 273 2.81 12.15 -53.58
C TRP A 273 3.51 13.44 -54.07
N LEU A 274 4.48 13.97 -53.31
CA LEU A 274 5.28 15.15 -53.69
C LEU A 274 6.12 14.89 -54.95
N THR A 275 6.70 13.70 -55.09
CA THR A 275 7.45 13.30 -56.30
C THR A 275 6.53 13.29 -57.51
N ALA A 276 5.34 12.68 -57.39
CA ALA A 276 4.35 12.68 -58.46
C ALA A 276 3.95 14.12 -58.84
N PHE A 277 3.67 14.97 -57.85
CA PHE A 277 3.34 16.39 -58.07
C PHE A 277 4.49 17.17 -58.74
N SER A 278 5.74 16.91 -58.35
CA SER A 278 6.94 17.56 -58.92
C SER A 278 7.13 17.21 -60.39
N LEU A 279 6.86 15.96 -60.80
CA LEU A 279 6.90 15.56 -62.21
C LEU A 279 5.88 16.30 -63.06
N ILE A 280 4.69 16.61 -62.50
CA ILE A 280 3.68 17.44 -63.18
C ILE A 280 4.23 18.83 -63.41
N ILE A 281 4.80 19.45 -62.38
CA ILE A 281 5.41 20.78 -62.48
C ILE A 281 6.52 20.78 -63.53
N PHE A 282 7.36 19.75 -63.56
CA PHE A 282 8.44 19.63 -64.54
C PHE A 282 7.93 19.50 -65.98
N ASP A 283 6.88 18.70 -66.24
CA ASP A 283 6.26 18.61 -67.58
C ASP A 283 5.70 19.97 -68.04
N PHE A 284 5.22 20.80 -67.11
CA PHE A 284 4.79 22.16 -67.40
C PHE A 284 5.93 23.12 -67.75
N ILE A 285 7.03 23.05 -67.00
CA ILE A 285 8.23 23.88 -67.24
C ILE A 285 8.83 23.55 -68.61
N LYS A 286 8.91 22.26 -68.98
CA LYS A 286 9.45 21.83 -70.28
C LYS A 286 8.69 22.39 -71.49
N LYS A 287 7.41 22.71 -71.33
CA LYS A 287 6.52 23.23 -72.38
C LYS A 287 6.48 24.77 -72.45
N SER A 288 7.25 25.49 -71.63
CA SER A 288 7.21 26.96 -71.57
C SER A 288 8.40 27.62 -72.25
N ASP A 289 8.17 28.22 -73.41
CA ASP A 289 9.10 29.12 -74.10
C ASP A 289 9.11 30.52 -73.45
N GLY A 290 9.54 30.62 -72.19
CA GLY A 290 9.93 31.88 -71.55
C GLY A 290 8.84 32.81 -70.99
N GLN A 291 7.55 32.45 -71.01
CA GLN A 291 6.50 33.22 -70.30
C GLN A 291 6.37 32.83 -68.81
N SER A 292 5.82 33.74 -67.99
CA SER A 292 5.73 33.60 -66.52
C SER A 292 5.20 32.23 -66.08
N ILE A 293 6.10 31.41 -65.53
CA ILE A 293 5.90 29.99 -65.22
C ILE A 293 4.74 29.80 -64.23
N PHE A 294 4.60 30.69 -63.25
CA PHE A 294 3.55 30.64 -62.23
C PHE A 294 2.14 30.85 -62.78
N GLY A 295 1.94 31.80 -63.70
CA GLY A 295 0.62 32.07 -64.29
C GLY A 295 0.10 30.88 -65.11
N ARG A 296 1.00 30.19 -65.82
CA ARG A 296 0.63 29.02 -66.63
C ARG A 296 0.39 27.76 -65.79
N ILE A 297 1.09 27.59 -64.66
CA ILE A 297 0.83 26.51 -63.71
C ILE A 297 -0.56 26.64 -63.07
N VAL A 298 -1.00 27.87 -62.79
CA VAL A 298 -2.29 28.16 -62.14
C VAL A 298 -3.46 28.19 -63.14
N CYS A 299 -3.26 28.65 -64.37
CA CYS A 299 -4.33 28.86 -65.37
C CYS A 299 -4.31 27.90 -66.58
N SER A 300 -3.53 26.80 -66.55
CA SER A 300 -3.50 25.82 -67.64
C SER A 300 -4.82 25.03 -67.77
N THR A 301 -5.38 24.98 -68.98
CA THR A 301 -6.66 24.30 -69.31
C THR A 301 -6.52 22.90 -69.93
N SER A 302 -5.34 22.28 -69.91
CA SER A 302 -5.13 20.95 -70.50
C SER A 302 -5.93 19.85 -69.78
N GLU A 303 -6.78 19.13 -70.53
CA GLU A 303 -7.58 18.01 -70.03
C GLU A 303 -6.73 16.94 -69.33
N LYS A 304 -5.56 16.60 -69.92
CA LYS A 304 -4.61 15.63 -69.37
C LYS A 304 -4.13 16.04 -67.97
N THR A 305 -3.92 17.34 -67.74
CA THR A 305 -3.49 17.85 -66.44
C THR A 305 -4.62 17.82 -65.42
N ASN A 306 -5.84 18.17 -65.84
CA ASN A 306 -7.00 18.15 -64.93
C ASN A 306 -7.29 16.74 -64.41
N VAL A 307 -7.19 15.72 -65.26
CA VAL A 307 -7.30 14.30 -64.84
C VAL A 307 -6.19 13.92 -63.86
N LEU A 308 -4.95 14.34 -64.11
CA LEU A 308 -3.80 14.03 -63.26
C LEU A 308 -3.88 14.74 -61.89
N LEU A 309 -4.38 15.98 -61.86
CA LEU A 309 -4.66 16.73 -60.63
C LEU A 309 -5.79 16.09 -59.82
N LEU A 310 -6.84 15.62 -60.48
CA LEU A 310 -7.94 14.90 -59.82
C LEU A 310 -7.44 13.61 -59.17
N LEU A 311 -6.56 12.85 -59.84
CA LEU A 311 -5.89 11.68 -59.26
C LEU A 311 -5.04 12.03 -58.03
N LEU A 312 -4.30 13.14 -58.06
CA LEU A 312 -3.52 13.60 -56.90
C LEU A 312 -4.40 14.03 -55.72
N ILE A 313 -5.54 14.67 -55.97
CA ILE A 313 -6.51 15.03 -54.93
C ILE A 313 -7.08 13.76 -54.30
N MET A 314 -7.49 12.78 -55.12
CA MET A 314 -8.00 11.49 -54.63
C MET A 314 -6.94 10.72 -53.83
N ALA A 315 -5.69 10.70 -54.29
CA ALA A 315 -4.59 10.08 -53.56
C ALA A 315 -4.35 10.75 -52.19
N LEU A 316 -4.39 12.08 -52.13
CA LEU A 316 -4.22 12.84 -50.89
C LEU A 316 -5.36 12.57 -49.89
N LEU A 317 -6.61 12.48 -50.37
CA LEU A 317 -7.76 12.07 -49.57
C LEU A 317 -7.59 10.67 -48.98
N ILE A 318 -7.15 9.71 -49.79
CA ILE A 318 -6.89 8.33 -49.32
C ILE A 318 -5.79 8.31 -48.27
N ILE A 319 -4.68 9.03 -48.48
CA ILE A 319 -3.59 9.15 -47.49
C ILE A 319 -4.11 9.71 -46.16
N MET A 320 -4.93 10.76 -46.21
CA MET A 320 -5.54 11.38 -45.04
C MET A 320 -6.49 10.42 -44.31
N ILE A 321 -7.34 9.68 -45.03
CA ILE A 321 -8.24 8.69 -44.43
C ILE A 321 -7.45 7.57 -43.76
N MET A 322 -6.49 6.97 -44.46
CA MET A 322 -5.66 5.89 -43.92
C MET A 322 -4.91 6.32 -42.65
N PHE A 323 -4.32 7.51 -42.66
CA PHE A 323 -3.62 8.03 -41.49
C PHE A 323 -4.55 8.22 -40.28
N ASN A 324 -5.76 8.75 -40.48
CA ASN A 324 -6.74 8.90 -39.40
C ASN A 324 -7.22 7.54 -38.86
N LEU A 325 -7.33 6.51 -39.72
CA LEU A 325 -7.65 5.14 -39.31
C LEU A 325 -6.53 4.53 -38.45
N ASP A 326 -5.27 4.69 -38.85
CA ASP A 326 -4.11 4.20 -38.09
C ASP A 326 -4.07 4.84 -36.69
N ILE A 327 -4.24 6.16 -36.59
CA ILE A 327 -4.29 6.87 -35.30
C ILE A 327 -5.47 6.42 -34.45
N ARG A 328 -6.64 6.18 -35.05
CA ARG A 328 -7.80 5.65 -34.32
C ARG A 328 -7.50 4.26 -33.74
N ASN A 329 -6.80 3.41 -34.49
CA ASN A 329 -6.44 2.07 -34.04
C ASN A 329 -5.45 2.10 -32.86
N ILE A 330 -4.42 2.95 -32.96
CA ILE A 330 -3.44 3.17 -31.88
C ILE A 330 -4.14 3.68 -30.61
N ARG A 331 -5.11 4.60 -30.73
CA ARG A 331 -5.90 5.09 -29.60
C ARG A 331 -6.76 3.99 -28.95
N LYS A 332 -7.37 3.11 -29.75
CA LYS A 332 -8.14 1.97 -29.23
C LYS A 332 -7.25 1.03 -28.42
N GLN A 333 -6.07 0.71 -28.93
CA GLN A 333 -5.12 -0.13 -28.21
C GLN A 333 -4.66 0.52 -26.90
N TYR A 334 -4.35 1.82 -26.91
CA TYR A 334 -4.03 2.56 -25.69
C TYR A 334 -5.16 2.49 -24.64
N GLN A 335 -6.43 2.65 -25.04
CA GLN A 335 -7.55 2.58 -24.10
C GLN A 335 -7.76 1.17 -23.56
N CYS A 336 -7.67 0.14 -24.42
CA CYS A 336 -7.73 -1.26 -23.98
C CYS A 336 -6.65 -1.56 -22.93
N LEU A 337 -5.44 -1.04 -23.17
CA LEU A 337 -4.31 -1.21 -22.27
C LEU A 337 -4.54 -0.47 -20.94
N LYS A 338 -5.02 0.77 -21.01
CA LYS A 338 -5.37 1.56 -19.84
C LYS A 338 -6.46 0.89 -19.01
N ASP A 339 -7.50 0.35 -19.63
CA ASP A 339 -8.58 -0.33 -18.91
C ASP A 339 -8.08 -1.62 -18.24
N LEU A 340 -7.21 -2.38 -18.90
CA LEU A 340 -6.57 -3.56 -18.33
C LEU A 340 -5.71 -3.19 -17.10
N TYR A 341 -4.80 -2.23 -17.23
CA TYR A 341 -3.88 -1.91 -16.13
C TYR A 341 -4.53 -1.10 -15.00
N VAL A 342 -5.40 -0.13 -15.30
CA VAL A 342 -6.01 0.74 -14.29
C VAL A 342 -7.26 0.12 -13.67
N ASN A 343 -8.14 -0.49 -14.48
CA ASN A 343 -9.42 -0.98 -13.97
C ASN A 343 -9.38 -2.47 -13.57
N GLN A 344 -8.58 -3.30 -14.25
CA GLN A 344 -8.50 -4.74 -13.94
C GLN A 344 -7.32 -5.10 -13.03
N MET A 345 -6.17 -4.43 -13.19
CA MET A 345 -4.95 -4.69 -12.40
C MET A 345 -4.72 -3.66 -11.27
N PHE A 346 -5.64 -2.71 -11.08
CA PHE A 346 -5.63 -1.71 -10.00
C PHE A 346 -4.34 -0.86 -9.88
N ILE A 347 -3.58 -0.70 -10.98
CA ILE A 347 -2.43 0.21 -10.99
C ILE A 347 -2.94 1.65 -10.89
N SER A 348 -2.24 2.48 -10.11
CA SER A 348 -2.59 3.89 -10.00
C SER A 348 -2.53 4.56 -11.37
N LYS A 349 -3.53 5.39 -11.66
CA LYS A 349 -3.61 6.13 -12.93
C LYS A 349 -2.39 7.03 -13.14
N GLU A 350 -1.79 7.51 -12.07
CA GLU A 350 -0.59 8.35 -12.10
C GLU A 350 0.65 7.56 -12.53
N GLU A 351 0.86 6.36 -11.98
CA GLU A 351 1.95 5.47 -12.41
C GLU A 351 1.79 5.05 -13.87
N PHE A 352 0.58 4.66 -14.29
CA PHE A 352 0.32 4.32 -15.69
C PHE A 352 0.69 5.48 -16.63
N ASN A 353 0.34 6.72 -16.28
CA ASN A 353 0.64 7.90 -17.10
C ASN A 353 2.13 8.30 -17.10
N LYS A 354 2.92 7.89 -16.10
CA LYS A 354 4.39 8.08 -16.11
C LYS A 354 5.04 7.23 -17.19
N PHE A 355 4.56 5.99 -17.38
CA PHE A 355 5.12 5.05 -18.34
C PHE A 355 4.51 5.21 -19.73
N ILE A 356 3.17 5.26 -19.85
CA ILE A 356 2.47 5.32 -21.13
C ILE A 356 1.72 6.65 -21.25
N LYS A 357 2.36 7.61 -21.91
CA LYS A 357 1.70 8.86 -22.27
C LYS A 357 0.60 8.56 -23.29
N LYS A 358 -0.58 9.16 -23.08
CA LYS A 358 -1.65 9.16 -24.07
C LYS A 358 -1.07 9.57 -25.42
N PRO A 359 -1.38 8.88 -26.53
CA PRO A 359 -0.93 9.29 -27.86
C PRO A 359 -1.50 10.68 -28.17
N LEU A 360 -0.70 11.70 -27.86
CA LEU A 360 -1.00 13.11 -28.10
C LEU A 360 -0.65 13.39 -29.55
N TYR A 361 -1.71 13.61 -30.32
CA TYR A 361 -1.64 13.88 -31.74
C TYR A 361 -1.22 15.34 -31.98
N ARG A 362 -0.20 15.56 -32.83
CA ARG A 362 0.12 16.91 -33.31
C ARG A 362 -0.81 17.23 -34.49
N ASN A 363 -1.84 18.03 -34.22
CA ASN A 363 -2.88 18.46 -35.20
C ASN A 363 -2.32 19.08 -36.49
N MET A 364 -1.03 19.41 -36.48
CA MET A 364 -0.26 19.97 -37.58
C MET A 364 -0.28 19.13 -38.86
N TYR A 365 -0.27 17.78 -38.79
CA TYR A 365 -0.26 16.94 -40.00
C TYR A 365 -1.58 16.96 -40.75
N ASN A 366 -2.71 16.84 -40.05
CA ASN A 366 -4.04 16.96 -40.68
C ASN A 366 -4.26 18.39 -41.18
N LEU A 367 -3.80 19.41 -40.46
CA LEU A 367 -3.84 20.80 -40.92
C LEU A 367 -3.02 20.99 -42.21
N LEU A 368 -1.84 20.39 -42.31
CA LEU A 368 -0.98 20.45 -43.50
C LEU A 368 -1.61 19.70 -44.68
N LEU A 369 -2.13 18.48 -44.45
CA LEU A 369 -2.83 17.72 -45.49
C LEU A 369 -4.07 18.46 -45.99
N LEU A 370 -4.85 19.06 -45.08
CA LEU A 370 -6.02 19.84 -45.41
C LEU A 370 -5.68 21.11 -46.19
N SER A 371 -4.62 21.84 -45.80
CA SER A 371 -4.19 23.04 -46.51
C SER A 371 -3.72 22.71 -47.94
N LEU A 372 -2.94 21.63 -48.11
CA LEU A 372 -2.55 21.14 -49.43
C LEU A 372 -3.76 20.77 -50.29
N LEU A 373 -4.74 20.08 -49.70
CA LEU A 373 -5.97 19.70 -50.39
C LEU A 373 -6.77 20.93 -50.85
N ILE A 374 -6.92 21.93 -49.98
CA ILE A 374 -7.61 23.18 -50.31
C ILE A 374 -6.91 23.90 -51.48
N ILE A 375 -5.58 24.00 -51.46
CA ILE A 375 -4.80 24.63 -52.54
C ILE A 375 -5.04 23.92 -53.88
N LEU A 376 -5.04 22.59 -53.89
CA LEU A 376 -5.26 21.79 -55.10
C LEU A 376 -6.69 21.92 -55.63
N VAL A 377 -7.68 21.93 -54.74
CA VAL A 377 -9.09 22.11 -55.11
C VAL A 377 -9.33 23.52 -55.67
N ILE A 378 -8.79 24.56 -55.03
CA ILE A 378 -8.84 25.93 -55.55
C ILE A 378 -8.21 25.99 -56.94
N ARG A 379 -7.03 25.38 -57.13
CA ARG A 379 -6.37 25.30 -58.43
C ARG A 379 -7.25 24.62 -59.48
N LEU A 380 -7.97 23.55 -59.14
CA LEU A 380 -8.85 22.85 -60.07
C LEU A 380 -10.08 23.69 -60.47
N LEU A 381 -10.61 24.50 -59.54
CA LEU A 381 -11.81 25.31 -59.75
C LEU A 381 -11.56 26.63 -60.51
N ILE A 382 -10.39 27.24 -60.38
CA ILE A 382 -10.02 28.50 -61.06
C ILE A 382 -10.22 28.42 -62.59
N PRO A 383 -9.60 27.49 -63.33
CA PRO A 383 -9.74 27.41 -64.79
C PRO A 383 -11.16 27.04 -65.23
N MET A 384 -11.94 26.32 -64.40
CA MET A 384 -13.35 26.01 -64.70
C MET A 384 -14.24 27.27 -64.71
N LYS A 385 -13.95 28.26 -63.85
CA LYS A 385 -14.68 29.55 -63.84
C LYS A 385 -14.31 30.46 -65.01
N TYR A 386 -13.04 30.49 -65.42
CA TYR A 386 -12.60 31.33 -66.55
C TYR A 386 -12.89 30.70 -67.93
N GLY A 387 -13.01 29.38 -68.03
CA GLY A 387 -13.44 28.70 -69.26
C GLY A 387 -14.94 28.86 -69.59
N CYS A 388 -15.80 29.10 -68.59
CA CYS A 388 -17.23 29.36 -68.81
C CYS A 388 -17.53 30.79 -69.32
N PHE A 389 -16.62 31.75 -69.16
CA PHE A 389 -16.84 33.12 -69.65
C PHE A 389 -16.48 33.31 -71.13
N GLN A 390 -15.82 32.33 -71.77
CA GLN A 390 -15.40 32.44 -73.16
C GLN A 390 -16.45 31.96 -74.20
N TYR A 391 -17.60 31.43 -73.74
CA TYR A 391 -18.67 30.94 -74.61
C TYR A 391 -19.98 31.76 -74.55
N SER A 392 -19.96 33.00 -74.02
CA SER A 392 -21.18 33.83 -73.94
C SER A 392 -21.14 35.21 -74.61
N LEU A 393 -20.15 35.52 -75.43
CA LEU A 393 -20.17 36.69 -76.31
C LEU A 393 -19.40 36.38 -77.60
N ILE A 394 -20.19 36.26 -78.68
CA ILE A 394 -19.93 36.46 -80.11
C ILE A 394 -18.47 36.35 -80.58
#